data_AF-A0A6G1R4G1-F1
#
_entry.id   AF-A0A6G1R4G1-F1
#
_cell.length_a   1.000
_cell.length_b   1.000
_cell.length_c   1.000
_cell.angle_alpha   90.00
_cell.angle_beta   90.00
_cell.angle_gamma   90.00
#
_symmetry.space_group_name_H-M   'P 1'
#
loop_
_entity.id
_entity.type
_entity.pdbx_description
1 polymer ?
#
loop_
_entity_poly.entity_id
_entity_poly.type
_entity_poly.pdbx_seq_one_letter_code
_entity_poly.pdbx_strand_id
1 'polypeptide(L)'
;SLVTLENLTRSGFVPTSSGQILYGRVLWNPEQNLNAAYKLQLEKVYLCTGKDGYVPFFDPTGTVYNEGPQYGCIQPNKHLKHRFLLLDRNQPEVTDKYFHDVPFDARFASELTELHSVSSMPGVDGFTLKVDALYKVEAGHQWYLQVIYVIGPEGAAGPRVQRSLTQHWSRGRRDLGGSDRRLLLDDSLIYDNEG
;
A
#
# COMPACT_ATOMS: atom_id res chain seq x y z
N SER A 1 -5.92 2.56 0.59
CA SER A 1 -4.72 3.17 0.00
C SER A 1 -4.80 3.05 -1.50
N LEU A 2 -4.27 4.02 -2.22
CA LEU A 2 -4.15 4.04 -3.68
C LEU A 2 -2.79 3.47 -4.07
N VAL A 3 -2.70 2.96 -5.30
CA VAL A 3 -1.52 2.24 -5.80
C VAL A 3 -1.17 2.72 -7.20
N THR A 4 0.10 3.00 -7.43
CA THR A 4 0.66 3.35 -8.74
C THR A 4 1.85 2.47 -9.04
N LEU A 5 1.87 1.86 -10.23
CA LEU A 5 2.95 1.00 -10.72
C LEU A 5 3.57 1.64 -11.97
N GLU A 6 4.89 1.82 -11.98
CA GLU A 6 5.62 2.49 -13.05
C GLU A 6 6.86 1.69 -13.46
N ASN A 7 7.17 1.67 -14.77
CA ASN A 7 8.36 1.01 -15.32
C ASN A 7 9.50 2.03 -15.43
N LEU A 8 10.54 1.87 -14.62
CA LEU A 8 11.69 2.76 -14.59
C LEU A 8 12.37 2.90 -15.95
N THR A 9 12.55 1.79 -16.65
CA THR A 9 13.21 1.74 -17.97
C THR A 9 12.47 2.57 -19.02
N ARG A 10 11.13 2.60 -18.97
CA ARG A 10 10.31 3.36 -19.92
C ARG A 10 10.21 4.84 -19.58
N SER A 11 10.37 5.20 -18.31
CA SER A 11 10.40 6.60 -17.86
C SER A 11 11.72 7.32 -18.23
N GLY A 12 12.51 6.76 -19.17
CA GLY A 12 13.79 7.31 -19.62
C GLY A 12 14.92 7.13 -18.61
N PHE A 13 14.68 6.36 -17.55
CA PHE A 13 15.71 6.08 -16.55
C PHE A 13 16.67 5.00 -17.06
N VAL A 14 17.78 5.46 -17.64
CA VAL A 14 18.94 4.63 -17.96
C VAL A 14 20.06 5.08 -17.03
N PRO A 15 20.45 4.27 -16.01
CA PRO A 15 21.56 4.65 -15.15
C PRO A 15 22.85 4.73 -16.00
N THR A 16 23.34 5.95 -16.24
CA THR A 16 24.52 6.20 -17.07
C THR A 16 25.81 6.23 -16.26
N SER A 17 25.73 6.26 -14.93
CA SER A 17 26.88 6.27 -14.02
C SER A 17 26.51 5.82 -12.60
N SER A 18 27.50 5.30 -11.85
CA SER A 18 27.36 5.00 -10.43
C SER A 18 27.18 6.30 -9.62
N GLY A 19 26.30 6.28 -8.61
CA GLY A 19 26.02 7.41 -7.73
C GLY A 19 24.77 8.22 -8.08
N GLN A 20 24.02 7.84 -9.12
CA GLN A 20 22.78 8.53 -9.47
C GLN A 20 21.67 8.27 -8.44
N ILE A 21 21.00 9.35 -8.04
CA ILE A 21 19.82 9.32 -7.18
C ILE A 21 18.60 9.52 -8.07
N LEU A 22 17.65 8.59 -7.97
CA LEU A 22 16.33 8.68 -8.56
C LEU A 22 15.40 9.43 -7.60
N TYR A 23 14.64 10.37 -8.15
CA TYR A 23 13.60 11.10 -7.43
C TYR A 23 12.23 10.66 -7.95
N GLY A 24 11.48 9.94 -7.11
CA GLY A 24 10.10 9.55 -7.39
C GLY A 24 9.12 10.54 -6.75
N ARG A 25 8.08 10.95 -7.48
CA ARG A 25 7.02 11.80 -6.95
C ARG A 25 5.65 11.30 -7.38
N VAL A 26 4.68 11.39 -6.49
CA VAL A 26 3.27 11.16 -6.80
C VAL A 26 2.55 12.49 -6.72
N LEU A 27 1.87 12.85 -7.80
CA LEU A 27 1.06 14.06 -7.88
C LEU A 27 -0.41 13.68 -7.86
N TRP A 28 -1.14 14.19 -6.88
CA TRP A 28 -2.60 14.14 -6.82
C TRP A 28 -3.12 15.56 -6.93
N ASN A 29 -3.92 15.83 -7.96
CA ASN A 29 -4.59 17.11 -8.13
C ASN A 29 -5.98 17.02 -7.49
N PRO A 30 -6.23 17.63 -6.32
CA PRO A 30 -7.56 17.68 -5.76
C PRO A 30 -8.45 18.57 -6.63
N GLU A 31 -9.76 18.31 -6.65
CA GLU A 31 -10.67 19.34 -7.13
C GLU A 31 -10.55 20.59 -6.23
N GLN A 32 -10.63 21.78 -6.85
CA GLN A 32 -10.10 23.04 -6.30
C GLN A 32 -10.59 23.45 -4.89
N ASN A 33 -11.64 22.82 -4.36
CA ASN A 33 -12.21 23.12 -3.04
C ASN A 33 -11.65 22.25 -1.90
N LEU A 34 -10.75 21.28 -2.17
CA LEU A 34 -10.24 20.32 -1.16
C LEU A 34 -8.76 20.53 -0.80
N ASN A 35 -8.06 21.46 -1.45
CA ASN A 35 -6.60 21.59 -1.45
C ASN A 35 -5.95 21.75 -0.06
N ALA A 36 -6.66 22.36 0.91
CA ALA A 36 -6.13 22.55 2.26
C ALA A 36 -6.60 21.49 3.27
N ALA A 37 -7.63 20.70 2.94
CA ALA A 37 -8.20 19.75 3.88
C ALA A 37 -7.51 18.38 3.81
N TYR A 38 -6.90 18.01 2.68
CA TYR A 38 -6.37 16.68 2.43
C TYR A 38 -4.91 16.70 2.00
N LYS A 39 -4.13 15.76 2.54
CA LYS A 39 -2.73 15.54 2.21
C LYS A 39 -2.54 14.17 1.56
N LEU A 40 -1.72 14.13 0.52
CA LEU A 40 -1.19 12.88 -0.03
C LEU A 40 0.03 12.45 0.78
N GLN A 41 0.10 11.18 1.13
CA GLN A 41 1.21 10.62 1.88
C GLN A 41 1.56 9.23 1.37
N LEU A 42 2.81 9.02 1.01
CA LEU A 42 3.32 7.70 0.65
C LEU A 42 3.38 6.81 1.90
N GLU A 43 2.87 5.59 1.79
CA GLU A 43 2.95 4.56 2.83
C GLU A 43 4.07 3.58 2.54
N LYS A 44 4.17 3.10 1.29
CA LYS A 44 5.14 2.06 0.90
C LYS A 44 5.69 2.28 -0.49
N VAL A 45 6.94 1.87 -0.70
CA VAL A 45 7.59 1.83 -2.01
C VAL A 45 8.20 0.45 -2.23
N TYR A 46 7.75 -0.23 -3.27
CA TYR A 46 8.27 -1.51 -3.72
C TYR A 46 9.08 -1.34 -5.00
N LEU A 47 10.07 -2.20 -5.16
CA LEU A 47 10.84 -2.36 -6.37
C LEU A 47 10.85 -3.84 -6.75
N CYS A 48 10.55 -4.16 -8.01
CA CYS A 48 10.65 -5.53 -8.47
C CYS A 48 11.12 -5.62 -9.93
N THR A 49 11.57 -6.82 -10.32
CA THR A 49 11.85 -7.17 -11.70
C THR A 49 11.26 -8.53 -12.03
N GLY A 50 10.75 -8.68 -13.24
CA GLY A 50 10.20 -9.94 -13.72
C GLY A 50 11.27 -10.90 -14.20
N LYS A 51 10.97 -12.18 -14.12
CA LYS A 51 11.77 -13.25 -14.71
C LYS A 51 11.37 -13.45 -16.17
N ASP A 52 12.32 -13.75 -17.04
CA ASP A 52 12.07 -14.16 -18.44
C ASP A 52 11.20 -13.16 -19.24
N GLY A 53 11.35 -11.86 -18.97
CA GLY A 53 10.58 -10.80 -19.63
C GLY A 53 9.18 -10.55 -19.07
N TYR A 54 8.84 -11.17 -17.93
CA TYR A 54 7.57 -10.91 -17.25
C TYR A 54 7.43 -9.44 -16.85
N VAL A 55 6.26 -8.88 -17.13
CA VAL A 55 5.89 -7.52 -16.74
C VAL A 55 4.92 -7.63 -15.55
N PRO A 56 5.21 -7.07 -14.37
CA PRO A 56 4.25 -7.04 -13.27
C PRO A 56 3.08 -6.12 -13.63
N PHE A 57 1.86 -6.53 -13.28
CA PHE A 57 0.64 -5.75 -13.44
C PHE A 57 -0.15 -5.71 -12.13
N PHE A 58 -0.82 -4.58 -11.90
CA PHE A 58 -1.69 -4.38 -10.75
C PHE A 58 -3.15 -4.42 -11.22
N ASP A 59 -3.80 -5.55 -10.99
CA ASP A 59 -5.21 -5.81 -11.26
C ASP A 59 -5.81 -6.54 -10.04
N PRO A 60 -6.15 -5.83 -8.96
CA PRO A 60 -6.64 -6.46 -7.73
C PRO A 60 -8.02 -7.11 -7.93
N THR A 61 -8.81 -6.69 -8.93
CA THR A 61 -10.10 -7.32 -9.24
C THR A 61 -9.93 -8.56 -10.10
N GLY A 62 -8.83 -8.66 -10.86
CA GLY A 62 -8.55 -9.77 -11.75
C GLY A 62 -9.41 -9.78 -13.01
N THR A 63 -10.10 -8.67 -13.29
CA THR A 63 -11.10 -8.55 -14.35
C THR A 63 -10.54 -7.92 -15.62
N VAL A 64 -9.35 -7.32 -15.58
CA VAL A 64 -8.75 -6.68 -16.75
C VAL A 64 -8.29 -7.73 -17.75
N TYR A 65 -7.63 -8.78 -17.25
CA TYR A 65 -7.10 -9.87 -18.07
C TYR A 65 -7.78 -11.22 -17.82
N ASN A 66 -8.72 -11.31 -16.87
CA ASN A 66 -9.41 -12.55 -16.47
C ASN A 66 -8.46 -13.66 -15.97
N GLU A 67 -7.29 -13.29 -15.47
CA GLU A 67 -6.28 -14.20 -14.91
C GLU A 67 -6.34 -14.27 -13.37
N GLY A 68 -7.40 -13.70 -12.78
CA GLY A 68 -7.55 -13.55 -11.34
C GLY A 68 -6.73 -12.38 -10.76
N PRO A 69 -6.79 -12.18 -9.43
CA PRO A 69 -6.18 -11.01 -8.78
C PRO A 69 -4.65 -10.96 -8.91
N GLN A 70 -4.13 -9.81 -9.30
CA GLN A 70 -2.71 -9.57 -9.56
C GLN A 70 -2.26 -8.30 -8.86
N TYR A 71 -1.17 -8.39 -8.10
CA TYR A 71 -0.76 -7.34 -7.16
C TYR A 71 0.58 -6.70 -7.51
N GLY A 72 1.10 -6.93 -8.72
CA GLY A 72 2.38 -6.38 -9.17
C GLY A 72 3.54 -6.77 -8.25
N CYS A 73 4.30 -5.78 -7.79
CA CYS A 73 5.38 -5.93 -6.82
C CYS A 73 4.90 -6.10 -5.36
N ILE A 74 3.63 -5.83 -5.04
CA ILE A 74 3.14 -5.85 -3.65
C ILE A 74 3.17 -7.26 -3.08
N GLN A 75 2.79 -8.27 -3.87
CA GLN A 75 2.76 -9.66 -3.42
C GLN A 75 3.93 -10.47 -4.00
N PRO A 76 4.53 -11.40 -3.23
CA PRO A 76 5.45 -12.38 -3.78
C PRO A 76 4.80 -13.18 -4.93
N ASN A 77 5.53 -13.35 -6.02
CA ASN A 77 5.04 -14.06 -7.20
C ASN A 77 6.20 -14.85 -7.83
N LYS A 78 5.94 -16.09 -8.26
CA LYS A 78 6.91 -16.97 -8.94
C LYS A 78 7.47 -16.38 -10.25
N HIS A 79 6.76 -15.43 -10.84
CA HIS A 79 7.16 -14.73 -12.06
C HIS A 79 8.07 -13.52 -11.79
N LEU A 80 8.23 -13.13 -10.53
CA LEU A 80 9.20 -12.12 -10.14
C LEU A 80 10.54 -12.78 -9.87
N LYS A 81 11.61 -12.17 -10.38
CA LYS A 81 12.98 -12.60 -10.13
C LYS A 81 13.50 -11.98 -8.84
N HIS A 82 13.34 -10.67 -8.69
CA HIS A 82 13.68 -9.92 -7.48
C HIS A 82 12.52 -9.05 -7.04
N ARG A 83 12.33 -8.91 -5.73
CA ARG A 83 11.30 -8.07 -5.10
C ARG A 83 11.85 -7.50 -3.80
N PHE A 84 11.79 -6.18 -3.67
CA PHE A 84 12.27 -5.43 -2.53
C PHE A 84 11.16 -4.51 -2.00
N LEU A 85 11.04 -4.42 -0.69
CA LEU A 85 10.30 -3.37 0.01
C LEU A 85 11.29 -2.28 0.43
N LEU A 86 11.38 -1.20 -0.34
CA LEU A 86 12.38 -0.15 -0.13
C LEU A 86 12.01 0.78 1.02
N LEU A 87 10.73 1.14 1.14
CA LEU A 87 10.23 2.04 2.16
C LEU A 87 8.90 1.51 2.71
N ASP A 88 8.74 1.54 4.03
CA ASP A 88 7.48 1.32 4.73
C ASP A 88 7.41 2.30 5.90
N ARG A 89 6.41 3.18 5.87
CA ARG A 89 6.27 4.23 6.88
C ARG A 89 5.83 3.70 8.25
N ASN A 90 5.18 2.54 8.28
CA ASN A 90 4.67 1.93 9.50
C ASN A 90 5.67 0.95 10.12
N GLN A 91 6.48 0.28 9.30
CA GLN A 91 7.47 -0.73 9.71
C GLN A 91 8.80 -0.53 8.95
N PRO A 92 9.56 0.54 9.22
CA PRO A 92 10.82 0.80 8.52
C PRO A 92 11.89 -0.29 8.72
N GLU A 93 11.77 -1.09 9.77
CA GLU A 93 12.68 -2.20 10.10
C GLU A 93 12.57 -3.41 9.17
N VAL A 94 11.42 -3.62 8.51
CA VAL A 94 11.20 -4.76 7.59
C VAL A 94 11.60 -4.45 6.13
N THR A 95 12.24 -3.30 5.90
CA THR A 95 12.64 -2.85 4.56
C THR A 95 13.95 -3.49 4.10
N ASP A 96 14.04 -3.73 2.79
CA ASP A 96 15.23 -4.20 2.12
C ASP A 96 16.18 -3.03 1.84
N LYS A 97 17.34 -3.02 2.52
CA LYS A 97 18.28 -1.91 2.48
C LYS A 97 19.41 -2.08 1.47
N TYR A 98 19.73 -3.32 1.13
CA TYR A 98 20.88 -3.70 0.31
C TYR A 98 20.50 -4.74 -0.72
N PHE A 99 21.21 -4.74 -1.84
CA PHE A 99 21.19 -5.81 -2.81
C PHE A 99 22.63 -6.08 -3.26
N HIS A 100 23.11 -7.30 -2.98
CA HIS A 100 24.53 -7.69 -3.14
C HIS A 100 25.50 -6.64 -2.57
N ASP A 101 25.32 -6.28 -1.29
CA ASP A 101 26.15 -5.31 -0.54
C ASP A 101 26.13 -3.86 -1.04
N VAL A 102 25.32 -3.56 -2.06
CA VAL A 102 25.09 -2.18 -2.53
C VAL A 102 23.81 -1.62 -1.87
N PRO A 103 23.90 -0.51 -1.13
CA PRO A 103 22.73 0.09 -0.48
C PRO A 103 21.80 0.77 -1.49
N PHE A 104 20.49 0.64 -1.27
CA PHE A 104 19.47 1.42 -1.97
C PHE A 104 19.40 2.87 -1.47
N ASP A 105 19.72 3.12 -0.20
CA ASP A 105 19.64 4.46 0.42
C ASP A 105 18.32 5.19 0.11
N ALA A 106 17.21 4.44 0.18
CA ALA A 106 15.89 4.96 -0.10
C ALA A 106 15.39 5.79 1.08
N ARG A 107 14.78 6.96 0.81
CA ARG A 107 14.25 7.87 1.85
C ARG A 107 12.96 8.53 1.36
N PHE A 108 12.02 8.79 2.27
CA PHE A 108 10.89 9.65 1.93
C PHE A 108 11.35 11.10 1.76
N ALA A 109 10.76 11.84 0.81
CA ALA A 109 11.09 13.25 0.58
C ALA A 109 10.88 14.09 1.85
N SER A 110 9.86 13.74 2.66
CA SER A 110 9.57 14.40 3.94
C SER A 110 10.68 14.29 5.00
N GLU A 111 11.59 13.34 4.85
CA GLU A 111 12.73 13.14 5.77
C GLU A 111 13.98 13.93 5.35
N LEU A 112 13.99 14.47 4.13
CA LEU A 112 15.13 15.15 3.55
C LEU A 112 14.88 16.66 3.58
N THR A 113 15.73 17.38 4.30
CA THR A 113 15.60 18.84 4.46
C THR A 113 15.63 19.57 3.11
N GLU A 114 16.43 19.05 2.17
CA GLU A 114 16.58 19.57 0.82
C GLU A 114 15.30 19.47 -0.02
N LEU A 115 14.42 18.53 0.31
CA LEU A 115 13.16 18.27 -0.40
C LEU A 115 11.93 18.80 0.34
N HIS A 116 12.11 19.57 1.42
CA HIS A 116 10.99 20.15 2.16
C HIS A 116 10.05 20.97 1.29
N SER A 117 10.57 21.68 0.28
CA SER A 117 9.75 22.43 -0.66
C SER A 117 8.77 21.53 -1.43
N VAL A 118 9.22 20.34 -1.85
CA VAL A 118 8.37 19.35 -2.53
C VAL A 118 7.35 18.74 -1.57
N SER A 119 7.77 18.39 -0.35
CA SER A 119 6.88 17.81 0.66
C SER A 119 5.89 18.82 1.28
N SER A 120 6.13 20.11 1.10
CA SER A 120 5.23 21.19 1.52
C SER A 120 4.12 21.47 0.50
N MET A 121 4.26 21.01 -0.75
CA MET A 121 3.25 21.24 -1.78
C MET A 121 2.01 20.35 -1.51
N PRO A 122 0.81 20.93 -1.41
CA PRO A 122 -0.42 20.16 -1.29
C PRO A 122 -0.58 19.19 -2.47
N GLY A 123 -1.00 17.96 -2.19
CA GLY A 123 -1.20 16.94 -3.21
C GLY A 123 0.09 16.33 -3.78
N VAL A 124 1.26 16.64 -3.22
CA VAL A 124 2.54 16.09 -3.67
C VAL A 124 3.28 15.42 -2.52
N ASP A 125 3.80 14.23 -2.77
CA ASP A 125 4.78 13.57 -1.91
C ASP A 125 5.69 12.69 -2.77
N GLY A 126 6.80 12.23 -2.21
CA GLY A 126 7.84 11.56 -2.99
C GLY A 126 8.89 10.85 -2.15
N PHE A 127 9.90 10.34 -2.84
CA PHE A 127 11.00 9.61 -2.25
C PHE A 127 12.25 9.71 -3.13
N THR A 128 13.39 9.38 -2.54
CA THR A 128 14.67 9.21 -3.22
C THR A 128 15.12 7.76 -3.17
N LEU A 129 15.93 7.35 -4.13
CA LEU A 129 16.52 6.01 -4.21
C LEU A 129 17.86 6.07 -4.94
N LYS A 130 18.93 5.50 -4.38
CA LYS A 130 20.15 5.21 -5.14
C LYS A 130 19.95 3.97 -6.00
N VAL A 131 20.34 4.10 -7.26
CA VAL A 131 20.11 3.09 -8.30
C VAL A 131 21.34 2.23 -8.59
N ASP A 132 22.42 2.45 -7.85
CA ASP A 132 23.69 1.72 -7.97
C ASP A 132 23.49 0.20 -7.93
N ALA A 133 22.62 -0.25 -7.04
CA ALA A 133 22.30 -1.67 -6.87
C ALA A 133 21.64 -2.29 -8.11
N LEU A 134 20.88 -1.50 -8.88
CA LEU A 134 20.19 -1.98 -10.09
C LEU A 134 21.16 -2.13 -11.25
N TYR A 135 22.12 -1.21 -11.36
CA TYR A 135 23.11 -1.20 -12.43
C TYR A 135 24.22 -2.22 -12.22
N LYS A 136 24.79 -2.30 -11.02
CA LYS A 136 26.00 -3.10 -10.74
C LYS A 136 25.73 -4.60 -10.74
N VAL A 137 24.51 -5.02 -10.43
CA VAL A 137 24.19 -6.42 -10.18
C VAL A 137 23.49 -7.06 -11.38
N GLU A 138 22.45 -6.43 -11.93
CA GLU A 138 21.64 -7.01 -12.99
C GLU A 138 21.32 -6.02 -14.12
N ALA A 139 22.34 -5.75 -14.95
CA ALA A 139 22.14 -5.01 -16.19
C ALA A 139 21.12 -5.69 -17.12
N GLY A 140 20.38 -4.90 -17.89
CA GLY A 140 19.47 -5.37 -18.93
C GLY A 140 18.09 -5.85 -18.44
N HIS A 141 17.80 -5.79 -17.14
CA HIS A 141 16.47 -6.09 -16.61
C HIS A 141 15.59 -4.85 -16.55
N GLN A 142 14.28 -5.03 -16.77
CA GLN A 142 13.30 -3.98 -16.57
C GLN A 142 12.91 -3.92 -15.10
N TRP A 143 13.09 -2.75 -14.50
CA TRP A 143 12.76 -2.49 -13.12
C TRP A 143 11.43 -1.74 -13.00
N TYR A 144 10.62 -2.14 -12.03
CA TYR A 144 9.30 -1.58 -11.78
C TYR A 144 9.21 -1.06 -10.36
N LEU A 145 8.70 0.16 -10.21
CA LEU A 145 8.40 0.77 -8.91
C LEU A 145 6.91 0.73 -8.68
N GLN A 146 6.51 0.30 -7.49
CA GLN A 146 5.12 0.35 -7.06
C GLN A 146 5.00 1.12 -5.75
N VAL A 147 4.21 2.18 -5.78
CA VAL A 147 4.01 3.06 -4.64
C VAL A 147 2.60 2.87 -4.11
N ILE A 148 2.48 2.72 -2.79
CA ILE A 148 1.21 2.75 -2.07
C ILE A 148 1.14 4.07 -1.33
N TYR A 149 0.04 4.80 -1.48
CA TYR A 149 -0.16 6.08 -0.82
C TYR A 149 -1.59 6.21 -0.30
N VAL A 150 -1.79 7.14 0.63
CA VAL A 150 -3.09 7.52 1.16
C VAL A 150 -3.33 8.99 0.93
N ILE A 151 -4.60 9.32 0.70
CA ILE A 151 -5.09 10.69 0.75
C ILE A 151 -5.99 10.76 1.97
N GLY A 152 -5.71 11.66 2.88
CA GLY A 152 -6.43 11.80 4.14
C GLY A 152 -6.33 13.22 4.68
N PRO A 153 -7.19 13.57 5.65
CA PRO A 153 -7.18 14.91 6.17
C PRO A 153 -5.87 15.25 6.89
N GLU A 154 -5.46 16.52 6.85
CA GLU A 154 -4.26 17.00 7.52
C GLU A 154 -4.37 16.73 9.04
N GLY A 155 -3.57 15.81 9.57
CA GLY A 155 -3.64 15.34 10.97
C GLY A 155 -4.11 13.90 11.19
N ALA A 156 -4.69 13.23 10.19
CA ALA A 156 -5.04 11.80 10.27
C ALA A 156 -3.85 10.84 10.04
N ALA A 157 -2.63 11.38 9.93
CA ALA A 157 -1.38 10.68 9.67
C ALA A 157 -0.76 10.03 10.94
N GLY A 158 -1.59 9.71 11.94
CA GLY A 158 -1.21 8.85 13.06
C GLY A 158 -1.46 7.37 12.72
N PRO A 159 -0.88 6.41 13.49
CA PRO A 159 -1.14 5.00 13.32
C PRO A 159 -2.65 4.76 13.36
N ARG A 160 -3.25 4.39 12.23
CA ARG A 160 -4.67 4.04 12.18
C ARG A 160 -4.85 2.77 12.98
N VAL A 161 -5.20 2.90 14.26
CA VAL A 161 -5.70 1.78 15.06
C VAL A 161 -6.94 1.27 14.33
N GLN A 162 -6.76 0.12 13.68
CA GLN A 162 -7.81 -0.60 12.99
C GLN A 162 -8.74 -1.10 14.10
N ARG A 163 -9.84 -0.36 14.34
CA ARG A 163 -10.91 -0.83 15.21
C ARG A 163 -11.47 -2.07 14.52
N SER A 164 -11.11 -3.24 15.01
CA SER A 164 -11.55 -4.53 14.50
C SER A 164 -13.06 -4.50 14.33
N LEU A 165 -13.52 -4.60 13.08
CA LEU A 165 -14.88 -5.06 12.79
C LEU A 165 -14.88 -6.54 13.20
N THR A 166 -15.35 -6.82 14.41
CA THR A 166 -15.81 -8.15 14.79
C THR A 166 -17.05 -8.46 13.95
N GLN A 167 -16.84 -8.81 12.68
CA GLN A 167 -17.84 -9.59 11.95
C GLN A 167 -17.86 -10.96 12.60
N HIS A 168 -18.80 -11.10 13.54
CA HIS A 168 -19.24 -12.37 14.06
C HIS A 168 -19.69 -13.23 12.87
N TRP A 169 -18.80 -14.10 12.41
CA TRP A 169 -19.14 -15.22 11.53
C TRP A 169 -20.02 -16.17 12.33
N SER A 170 -21.33 -15.90 12.35
CA SER A 170 -22.34 -16.89 12.76
C SER A 170 -22.19 -18.10 11.85
N ARG A 171 -21.48 -19.12 12.34
CA ARG A 171 -21.55 -20.48 11.79
C ARG A 171 -23.02 -20.93 11.90
N GLY A 172 -23.71 -20.92 10.77
CA GLY A 172 -24.98 -21.63 10.62
C GLY A 172 -24.74 -23.13 10.80
N ARG A 173 -24.89 -23.62 12.02
CA ARG A 173 -24.99 -25.05 12.30
C ARG A 173 -26.48 -25.39 12.36
N ARG A 174 -26.96 -25.98 11.27
CA ARG A 174 -28.20 -26.76 11.23
C ARG A 174 -28.10 -27.86 12.28
N ASP A 175 -29.17 -28.06 13.04
CA ASP A 175 -29.73 -29.35 13.46
C ASP A 175 -30.61 -29.14 14.70
N LEU A 176 -31.92 -29.02 14.51
CA LEU A 176 -32.91 -29.31 15.54
C LEU A 176 -34.10 -30.01 14.89
N GLY A 177 -34.12 -31.33 15.04
CA GLY A 177 -35.31 -32.14 14.87
C GLY A 177 -36.12 -32.18 16.17
N GLY A 178 -37.44 -32.24 16.01
CA GLY A 178 -38.31 -33.00 16.91
C GLY A 178 -38.98 -32.26 18.08
N SER A 179 -40.31 -32.19 17.97
CA SER A 179 -41.28 -32.46 19.06
C SER A 179 -41.68 -31.34 20.04
N ASP A 180 -42.84 -30.73 19.72
CA ASP A 180 -44.08 -30.76 20.51
C ASP A 180 -44.32 -29.78 21.70
N ARG A 181 -45.61 -29.38 21.80
CA ARG A 181 -46.40 -28.86 22.94
C ARG A 181 -46.30 -27.40 23.45
N ARG A 182 -47.19 -26.57 22.90
CA ARG A 182 -48.40 -25.93 23.48
C ARG A 182 -48.52 -25.74 25.03
N LEU A 183 -49.12 -24.58 25.39
CA LEU A 183 -49.95 -24.19 26.58
C LEU A 183 -49.29 -23.06 27.42
N LEU A 184 -49.79 -21.81 27.44
CA LEU A 184 -50.99 -21.19 28.05
C LEU A 184 -50.72 -20.53 29.43
N LEU A 185 -51.43 -19.42 29.70
CA LEU A 185 -51.63 -18.63 30.95
C LEU A 185 -50.52 -17.59 31.20
N ASP A 186 -50.74 -16.26 31.17
CA ASP A 186 -51.67 -15.37 31.89
C ASP A 186 -51.61 -15.54 33.42
N ASP A 187 -50.93 -14.62 34.10
CA ASP A 187 -51.52 -13.90 35.24
C ASP A 187 -50.70 -12.64 35.61
N SER A 188 -51.45 -11.65 36.02
CA SER A 188 -51.16 -10.32 36.53
C SER A 188 -50.13 -10.23 37.68
N LEU A 189 -49.49 -9.05 37.81
CA LEU A 189 -49.73 -8.11 38.93
C LEU A 189 -48.76 -6.90 38.88
N ILE A 190 -49.38 -5.74 39.05
CA ILE A 190 -48.86 -4.36 39.15
C ILE A 190 -48.20 -4.14 40.53
N TYR A 191 -47.19 -3.27 40.65
CA TYR A 191 -47.22 -2.02 41.44
C TYR A 191 -45.87 -1.29 41.52
N ASP A 192 -45.94 -0.02 41.11
CA ASP A 192 -45.31 1.23 41.55
C ASP A 192 -43.83 1.35 41.89
N ASN A 193 -43.21 2.37 41.29
CA ASN A 193 -42.51 3.38 42.09
C ASN A 193 -42.72 4.77 41.44
N GLU A 194 -43.61 5.57 42.04
CA GLU A 194 -43.84 6.98 41.72
C GLU A 194 -42.66 7.87 42.17
N GLY A 195 -42.56 9.03 41.51
CA GLY A 195 -41.68 10.15 41.84
C GLY A 195 -41.54 11.12 40.67
#